data_AF-A0A5E5P1H1-F1
#
_entry.id   AF-A0A5E5P1H1-F1
#
_cell.length_a   1.000
_cell.length_b   1.000
_cell.length_c   1.000
_cell.angle_alpha   90.00
_cell.angle_beta   90.00
_cell.angle_gamma   90.00
#
_symmetry.space_group_name_H-M   'P 1'
#
loop_
_entity.id
_entity.type
_entity.pdbx_description
1 polymer ?
#
loop_
_entity_poly.entity_id
_entity_poly.type
_entity_poly.pdbx_seq_one_letter_code
_entity_poly.pdbx_strand_id
1 'polypeptide(L)'
;MISAQQPSTQTRNGNVPTHQKARFNGHTTAPAAATSPEALKTVLTLVETAQLVQQVLREAFPATGFYVKTQRDANGARLHVEWTDGPREQQVSKLLLPLQSSTPGQWGGTTPVEHFRLTAQGPKRVRLGADRITLKRKFSDGLVGNVLQRLAHRHVGRLDPETRKLLTVESFKKGALMAVVLYGVHFGGNTLQHDVETALHAHTDVQGFPRSTTAAGLFVRKPLKA
;
A
#
# COMPACT_ATOMS: atom_id res chain seq x y z
N MET A 1 -2.14 -16.55 -75.20
CA MET A 1 -2.18 -15.60 -76.33
C MET A 1 -3.27 -14.56 -76.03
N ILE A 2 -2.93 -13.28 -76.23
CA ILE A 2 -3.81 -12.08 -76.23
C ILE A 2 -4.33 -11.67 -74.83
N SER A 3 -3.81 -10.66 -74.15
CA SER A 3 -3.71 -9.20 -74.38
C SER A 3 -4.79 -8.42 -73.62
N ALA A 4 -4.34 -7.30 -73.05
CA ALA A 4 -4.95 -6.44 -72.05
C ALA A 4 -6.17 -5.63 -72.52
N GLN A 5 -6.97 -5.11 -71.57
CA GLN A 5 -7.32 -3.68 -71.46
C GLN A 5 -8.18 -3.36 -70.21
N GLN A 6 -7.73 -2.37 -69.41
CA GLN A 6 -8.57 -1.52 -68.55
C GLN A 6 -9.25 -0.43 -69.41
N PRO A 7 -10.31 0.24 -68.92
CA PRO A 7 -10.13 1.60 -68.38
C PRO A 7 -11.12 1.98 -67.24
N SER A 8 -10.65 2.61 -66.15
CA SER A 8 -10.76 4.04 -65.77
C SER A 8 -12.09 4.53 -65.15
N THR A 9 -11.98 4.91 -63.86
CA THR A 9 -12.53 6.11 -63.17
C THR A 9 -14.03 6.41 -63.17
N GLN A 10 -14.65 6.38 -61.97
CA GLN A 10 -15.40 7.55 -61.48
C GLN A 10 -15.55 7.57 -59.95
N THR A 11 -15.28 8.75 -59.40
CA THR A 11 -15.32 9.16 -57.99
C THR A 11 -16.74 9.29 -57.46
N ARG A 12 -16.96 8.95 -56.18
CA ARG A 12 -17.98 9.62 -55.36
C ARG A 12 -17.57 9.67 -53.88
N ASN A 13 -17.14 10.87 -53.48
CA ASN A 13 -17.05 11.35 -52.11
C ASN A 13 -18.42 11.32 -51.43
N GLY A 14 -18.44 11.09 -50.12
CA GLY A 14 -19.64 11.32 -49.31
C GLY A 14 -19.56 10.83 -47.87
N ASN A 15 -19.01 11.70 -47.01
CA ASN A 15 -19.37 11.93 -45.61
C ASN A 15 -19.10 10.86 -44.54
N VAL A 16 -17.98 11.05 -43.84
CA VAL A 16 -17.80 10.63 -42.44
C VAL A 16 -17.86 11.89 -41.56
N PRO A 17 -18.72 11.98 -40.53
CA PRO A 17 -18.75 13.14 -39.63
C PRO A 17 -17.54 13.15 -38.70
N THR A 18 -16.61 14.07 -38.96
CA THR A 18 -15.71 14.65 -37.96
C THR A 18 -16.51 15.43 -36.93
N HIS A 19 -16.39 15.10 -35.64
CA HIS A 19 -16.32 16.06 -34.51
C HIS A 19 -16.19 15.31 -33.18
N GLN A 20 -14.96 15.04 -32.72
CA GLN A 20 -14.59 15.09 -31.30
C GLN A 20 -13.07 14.98 -31.10
N LYS A 21 -12.34 16.02 -31.53
CA LYS A 21 -11.03 16.34 -30.93
C LYS A 21 -11.29 17.27 -29.74
N ALA A 22 -11.58 16.68 -28.58
CA ALA A 22 -11.62 17.40 -27.31
C ALA A 22 -10.22 17.39 -26.68
N ARG A 23 -9.51 18.47 -26.99
CA ARG A 23 -8.50 19.18 -26.16
C ARG A 23 -8.07 18.48 -24.86
N PHE A 24 -6.89 17.88 -24.89
CA PHE A 24 -6.05 17.73 -23.71
C PHE A 24 -5.59 19.13 -23.26
N ASN A 25 -6.37 19.78 -22.39
CA ASN A 25 -5.92 20.98 -21.71
C ASN A 25 -4.84 20.57 -20.70
N GLY A 26 -3.65 21.12 -20.91
CA GLY A 26 -2.52 20.99 -20.01
C GLY A 26 -2.87 21.53 -18.63
N HIS A 27 -2.77 20.66 -17.64
CA HIS A 27 -2.38 21.08 -16.30
C HIS A 27 -0.88 20.83 -16.20
N THR A 28 -0.12 21.91 -16.33
CA THR A 28 1.27 21.97 -15.90
C THR A 28 1.26 21.86 -14.38
N THR A 29 1.09 20.65 -13.85
CA THR A 29 1.44 20.36 -12.47
C THR A 29 2.95 20.50 -12.41
N ALA A 30 3.41 21.56 -11.75
CA ALA A 30 4.81 21.69 -11.35
C ALA A 30 5.25 20.33 -10.77
N PRO A 31 6.40 19.77 -11.20
CA PRO A 31 6.88 18.56 -10.60
C PRO A 31 7.08 18.86 -9.12
N ALA A 32 6.25 18.25 -8.26
CA ALA A 32 6.59 18.12 -6.86
C ALA A 32 7.99 17.53 -6.87
N ALA A 33 8.98 18.31 -6.43
CA ALA A 33 10.39 18.00 -6.58
C ALA A 33 10.67 16.66 -5.91
N ALA A 34 10.59 15.59 -6.70
CA ALA A 34 11.11 14.30 -6.33
C ALA A 34 12.60 14.53 -6.12
N THR A 35 13.08 14.21 -4.92
CA THR A 35 14.50 14.27 -4.61
C THR A 35 15.28 13.61 -5.75
N SER A 36 16.10 14.40 -6.46
CA SER A 36 16.81 13.94 -7.65
C SER A 36 17.53 12.62 -7.37
N PRO A 37 17.45 11.60 -8.25
CA PRO A 37 18.01 10.27 -8.02
C PRO A 37 19.51 10.24 -7.64
N GLU A 38 20.23 11.30 -8.00
CA GLU A 38 21.67 11.50 -7.78
C GLU A 38 22.05 11.84 -6.33
N ALA A 39 21.13 12.33 -5.49
CA ALA A 39 21.47 12.99 -4.23
C ALA A 39 21.41 12.11 -2.97
N LEU A 40 21.16 10.80 -3.09
CA LEU A 40 21.21 9.94 -1.91
C LEU A 40 22.64 9.46 -1.67
N LYS A 41 23.16 9.84 -0.50
CA LYS A 41 24.45 9.39 0.02
C LYS A 41 24.50 7.86 -0.01
N THR A 42 25.69 7.30 -0.25
CA THR A 42 25.94 5.84 -0.22
C THR A 42 25.63 5.22 1.13
N VAL A 43 25.62 6.02 2.18
CA VAL A 43 25.26 5.63 3.55
C VAL A 43 24.25 6.63 4.06
N LEU A 44 23.08 6.14 4.45
CA LEU A 44 22.03 6.92 5.09
C LEU A 44 22.05 6.66 6.58
N THR A 45 22.01 7.73 7.35
CA THR A 45 21.69 7.69 8.77
C THR A 45 20.26 7.20 8.99
N LEU A 46 19.90 6.88 10.23
CA LEU A 46 18.53 6.51 10.59
C LEU A 46 17.53 7.62 10.23
N VAL A 47 17.92 8.89 10.42
CA VAL A 47 17.08 10.06 10.09
C VAL A 47 16.91 10.20 8.59
N GLU A 48 17.99 10.09 7.81
CA GLU A 48 17.91 10.13 6.34
C GLU A 48 17.10 8.96 5.79
N THR A 49 17.17 7.79 6.43
CA THR A 49 16.32 6.63 6.10
C THR A 49 14.85 6.90 6.43
N ALA A 50 14.56 7.57 7.55
CA ALA A 50 13.19 7.99 7.87
C ALA A 50 12.63 8.99 6.84
N GLN A 51 13.45 9.95 6.39
CA GLN A 51 13.09 10.89 5.33
C GLN A 51 12.80 10.19 4.00
N LEU A 52 13.64 9.21 3.62
CA LEU A 52 13.41 8.34 2.46
C LEU A 52 12.06 7.62 2.57
N VAL A 53 11.76 7.02 3.74
CA VAL A 53 10.48 6.33 4.00
C VAL A 53 9.30 7.31 3.89
N GLN A 54 9.41 8.51 4.46
CA GLN A 54 8.37 9.53 4.37
C GLN A 54 8.12 9.96 2.91
N GLN A 55 9.17 10.11 2.11
CA GLN A 55 9.05 10.43 0.70
C GLN A 55 8.33 9.31 -0.08
N VAL A 56 8.73 8.05 0.13
CA VAL A 56 8.09 6.89 -0.49
C VAL A 56 6.60 6.82 -0.14
N LEU A 57 6.25 7.04 1.12
CA LEU A 57 4.87 7.04 1.58
C LEU A 57 4.05 8.17 0.97
N ARG A 58 4.61 9.38 0.88
CA ARG A 58 3.94 10.55 0.27
C ARG A 58 3.67 10.33 -1.22
N GLU A 59 4.61 9.73 -1.94
CA GLU A 59 4.45 9.40 -3.36
C GLU A 59 3.37 8.33 -3.58
N ALA A 60 3.35 7.29 -2.73
CA ALA A 60 2.45 6.16 -2.90
C ALA A 60 1.03 6.41 -2.35
N PHE A 61 0.89 7.20 -1.27
CA PHE A 61 -0.35 7.36 -0.52
C PHE A 61 -0.57 8.83 -0.13
N PRO A 62 -0.78 9.74 -1.09
CA PRO A 62 -0.82 11.18 -0.84
C PRO A 62 -1.98 11.63 0.06
N ALA A 63 -3.07 10.85 0.13
CA ALA A 63 -4.24 11.16 0.95
C ALA A 63 -4.14 10.66 2.40
N THR A 64 -3.11 9.87 2.76
CA THR A 64 -2.98 9.28 4.09
C THR A 64 -1.86 9.95 4.88
N GLY A 65 -2.17 10.40 6.10
CA GLY A 65 -1.18 10.88 7.05
C GLY A 65 -0.43 9.72 7.71
N PHE A 66 0.89 9.69 7.58
CA PHE A 66 1.76 8.71 8.25
C PHE A 66 2.58 9.38 9.35
N TYR A 67 2.64 8.71 10.50
CA TYR A 67 3.54 9.02 11.59
C TYR A 67 4.75 8.09 11.51
N VAL A 68 5.95 8.66 11.30
CA VAL A 68 7.21 7.90 11.22
C VAL A 68 8.08 8.28 12.40
N LYS A 69 8.39 7.30 13.25
CA LYS A 69 9.21 7.45 14.45
C LYS A 69 10.49 6.63 14.34
N THR A 70 11.61 7.26 14.66
CA THR A 70 12.91 6.59 14.81
C THR A 70 13.09 6.09 16.23
N GLN A 71 13.62 4.88 16.40
CA GLN A 71 14.00 4.32 17.69
C GLN A 71 15.38 3.68 17.56
N ARG A 72 16.21 3.82 18.60
CA ARG A 72 17.47 3.09 18.72
C ARG A 72 17.52 2.49 20.12
N ASP A 73 17.72 1.18 20.18
CA ASP A 73 17.88 0.43 21.42
C ASP A 73 19.07 -0.53 21.31
N ALA A 74 19.33 -1.31 22.36
CA ALA A 74 20.41 -2.31 22.38
C ALA A 74 20.29 -3.35 21.26
N ASN A 75 19.11 -3.50 20.66
CA ASN A 75 18.80 -4.45 19.60
C ASN A 75 18.78 -3.79 18.20
N GLY A 76 19.32 -2.58 18.05
CA GLY A 76 19.56 -1.92 16.76
C GLY A 76 18.71 -0.67 16.49
N ALA A 77 18.81 -0.19 15.25
CA ALA A 77 18.09 0.98 14.75
C ALA A 77 16.77 0.57 14.09
N ARG A 78 15.66 1.16 14.52
CA ARG A 78 14.31 0.79 14.11
C ARG A 78 13.52 2.01 13.64
N LEU A 79 12.66 1.79 12.65
CA LEU A 79 11.61 2.73 12.28
C LEU A 79 10.25 2.13 12.64
N HIS A 80 9.39 2.97 13.20
CA HIS A 80 8.00 2.66 13.43
C HIS A 80 7.14 3.56 12.55
N VAL A 81 6.27 2.96 11.75
CA VAL A 81 5.34 3.67 10.86
C VAL A 81 3.93 3.37 11.32
N GLU A 82 3.21 4.41 11.70
CA GLU A 82 1.83 4.33 12.16
C GLU A 82 0.93 5.20 11.27
N TRP A 83 -0.29 4.74 11.00
CA TRP A 83 -1.33 5.53 10.32
C TRP A 83 -2.73 5.08 10.76
N THR A 84 -3.73 5.89 10.45
CA THR A 84 -5.14 5.60 10.73
C THR A 84 -5.89 5.37 9.42
N ASP A 85 -6.71 4.33 9.35
CA ASP A 85 -7.50 3.94 8.18
C ASP A 85 -6.63 3.77 6.91
N GLY A 86 -7.08 4.24 5.74
CA GLY A 86 -6.23 4.36 4.56
C GLY A 86 -5.83 3.03 3.89
N PRO A 87 -4.55 2.88 3.44
CA PRO A 87 -4.04 1.65 2.85
C PRO A 87 -3.99 0.50 3.87
N ARG A 88 -4.15 -0.73 3.36
CA ARG A 88 -3.90 -1.96 4.11
C ARG A 88 -2.42 -2.06 4.47
N GLU A 89 -2.15 -2.72 5.60
CA GLU A 89 -0.80 -3.02 6.02
C GLU A 89 0.01 -3.75 4.94
N GLN A 90 -0.62 -4.67 4.19
CA GLN A 90 0.02 -5.37 3.07
C GLN A 90 0.47 -4.42 1.93
N GLN A 91 -0.28 -3.34 1.66
CA GLN A 91 0.09 -2.36 0.63
C GLN A 91 1.31 -1.56 1.08
N VAL A 92 1.32 -1.13 2.35
CA VAL A 92 2.43 -0.39 2.95
C VAL A 92 3.67 -1.27 3.11
N SER A 93 3.52 -2.51 3.56
CA SER A 93 4.62 -3.45 3.81
C SER A 93 5.37 -3.80 2.54
N LYS A 94 4.66 -3.97 1.42
CA LYS A 94 5.28 -4.24 0.12
C LYS A 94 6.23 -3.12 -0.32
N LEU A 95 5.97 -1.87 0.06
CA LEU A 95 6.81 -0.72 -0.25
C LEU A 95 7.93 -0.53 0.77
N LEU A 96 7.64 -0.72 2.06
CA LEU A 96 8.56 -0.34 3.13
C LEU A 96 9.48 -1.46 3.62
N LEU A 97 9.03 -2.72 3.66
CA LEU A 97 9.88 -3.81 4.14
C LEU A 97 11.17 -4.00 3.32
N PRO A 98 11.20 -3.76 2.00
CA PRO A 98 12.45 -3.75 1.23
C PRO A 98 13.46 -2.67 1.67
N LEU A 99 13.04 -1.63 2.39
CA LEU A 99 13.89 -0.53 2.87
C LEU A 99 14.55 -0.83 4.23
N GLN A 100 14.50 -2.08 4.70
CA GLN A 100 15.22 -2.54 5.90
C GLN A 100 16.63 -2.96 5.53
N SER A 101 17.63 -2.61 6.35
CA SER A 101 19.02 -3.06 6.16
C SER A 101 19.24 -4.51 6.59
N SER A 102 18.26 -5.14 7.27
CA SER A 102 18.34 -6.54 7.69
C SER A 102 16.98 -7.23 7.68
N THR A 103 16.98 -8.57 7.56
CA THR A 103 15.80 -9.42 7.76
C THR A 103 16.09 -10.52 8.77
N PRO A 104 15.08 -11.11 9.42
CA PRO A 104 15.30 -12.31 10.25
C PRO A 104 15.97 -13.43 9.45
N GLY A 105 16.98 -14.06 10.04
CA GLY A 105 17.67 -15.22 9.46
C GLY A 105 16.86 -16.51 9.60
N GLN A 106 17.08 -17.47 8.71
CA GLN A 106 16.36 -18.75 8.69
C GLN A 106 16.55 -19.58 9.97
N TRP A 107 17.70 -19.45 10.63
CA TRP A 107 18.09 -20.22 11.82
C TRP A 107 18.24 -19.35 13.07
N GLY A 108 17.56 -18.20 13.10
CA GLY A 108 17.80 -17.13 14.06
C GLY A 108 18.85 -16.13 13.58
N GLY A 109 19.01 -15.04 14.33
CA GLY A 109 19.87 -13.91 13.95
C GLY A 109 19.29 -13.01 12.86
N THR A 110 20.14 -12.18 12.26
CA THR A 110 19.77 -11.23 11.20
C THR A 110 20.63 -11.44 9.96
N THR A 111 20.00 -11.37 8.79
CA THR A 111 20.65 -11.42 7.48
C THR A 111 20.68 -10.00 6.91
N PRO A 112 21.86 -9.46 6.55
CA PRO A 112 21.94 -8.13 5.95
C PRO A 112 21.29 -8.12 4.57
N VAL A 113 20.62 -7.01 4.26
CA VAL A 113 20.01 -6.74 2.97
C VAL A 113 20.93 -5.79 2.20
N GLU A 114 21.29 -6.16 0.97
CA GLU A 114 22.09 -5.29 0.11
C GLU A 114 21.21 -4.44 -0.80
N HIS A 115 21.29 -3.11 -0.65
CA HIS A 115 20.60 -2.15 -1.50
C HIS A 115 21.53 -1.53 -2.54
N PHE A 116 20.99 -1.27 -3.73
CA PHE A 116 21.71 -0.66 -4.83
C PHE A 116 20.83 0.34 -5.59
N ARG A 117 21.47 1.29 -6.25
CA ARG A 117 20.86 2.17 -7.26
C ARG A 117 21.58 2.01 -8.57
N LEU A 118 20.86 2.15 -9.67
CA LEU A 118 21.48 2.18 -11.00
C LEU A 118 21.84 3.62 -11.34
N THR A 119 23.11 3.89 -11.62
CA THR A 119 23.58 5.19 -12.16
C THR A 119 24.18 4.97 -13.55
N ALA A 120 24.49 6.05 -14.26
CA ALA A 120 25.14 5.98 -15.57
C ALA A 120 26.50 5.25 -15.53
N GLN A 121 27.17 5.26 -14.38
CA GLN A 121 28.46 4.61 -14.12
C GLN A 121 28.33 3.17 -13.61
N GLY A 122 27.10 2.66 -13.44
CA GLY A 122 26.83 1.30 -12.96
C GLY A 122 26.07 1.24 -11.63
N PRO A 123 25.94 0.04 -11.03
CA PRO A 123 25.24 -0.14 -9.77
C PRO A 123 26.04 0.44 -8.60
N LYS A 124 25.44 1.35 -7.83
CA LYS A 124 26.02 1.96 -6.64
C LYS A 124 25.34 1.44 -5.38
N ARG A 125 26.11 0.87 -4.45
CA ARG A 125 25.59 0.35 -3.18
C ARG A 125 25.07 1.48 -2.30
N VAL A 126 23.93 1.23 -1.65
CA VAL A 126 23.32 2.09 -0.64
C VAL A 126 23.25 1.31 0.68
N ARG A 127 23.63 1.94 1.78
CA ARG A 127 23.46 1.40 3.14
C ARG A 127 22.37 2.19 3.83
N LEU A 128 21.29 1.53 4.22
CA LEU A 128 20.20 2.13 4.96
C LEU A 128 20.49 2.04 6.47
N GLY A 129 20.07 3.06 7.22
CA GLY A 129 20.34 3.18 8.65
C GLY A 129 19.30 2.53 9.56
N ALA A 130 18.25 1.92 9.00
CA ALA A 130 17.19 1.23 9.74
C ALA A 130 17.30 -0.28 9.56
N ASP A 131 17.61 -0.99 10.64
CA ASP A 131 17.70 -2.45 10.67
C ASP A 131 16.35 -3.10 10.48
N ARG A 132 15.30 -2.48 11.05
CA ARG A 132 13.93 -3.00 10.99
C ARG A 132 12.92 -1.86 10.85
N ILE A 133 11.88 -2.12 10.07
CA ILE A 133 10.70 -1.25 9.95
C ILE A 133 9.51 -2.04 10.51
N THR A 134 8.79 -1.42 11.44
CA THR A 134 7.55 -1.95 12.03
C THR A 134 6.38 -1.09 11.58
N LEU A 135 5.24 -1.73 11.33
CA LEU A 135 4.05 -1.07 10.83
C LEU A 135 2.94 -1.22 11.86
N LYS A 136 2.10 -0.20 12.00
CA LYS A 136 0.88 -0.27 12.80
C LYS A 136 -0.23 0.55 12.16
N ARG A 137 -1.30 -0.13 11.78
CA ARG A 137 -2.52 0.52 11.33
C ARG A 137 -3.50 0.63 12.50
N LYS A 138 -4.03 1.82 12.72
CA LYS A 138 -5.16 2.08 13.62
C LYS A 138 -6.43 2.27 12.80
N PHE A 139 -7.58 2.09 13.46
CA PHE A 139 -8.89 2.26 12.84
C PHE A 139 -9.66 3.36 13.55
N SER A 140 -10.26 4.26 12.78
CA SER A 140 -11.13 5.30 13.34
C SER A 140 -12.47 4.73 13.77
N ASP A 141 -13.10 5.41 14.73
CA ASP A 141 -14.44 5.07 15.22
C ASP A 141 -15.48 5.09 14.09
N GLY A 142 -15.31 6.00 13.12
CA GLY A 142 -16.16 6.08 11.94
C GLY A 142 -16.05 4.82 11.06
N LEU A 143 -14.83 4.35 10.78
CA LEU A 143 -14.65 3.13 10.01
C LEU A 143 -15.18 1.90 10.76
N VAL A 144 -14.92 1.81 12.08
CA VAL A 144 -15.46 0.75 12.93
C VAL A 144 -16.98 0.74 12.89
N GLY A 145 -17.63 1.90 13.05
CA GLY A 145 -19.08 2.05 12.95
C GLY A 145 -19.63 1.59 11.60
N ASN A 146 -18.99 1.98 10.50
CA ASN A 146 -19.37 1.57 9.15
C ASN A 146 -19.26 0.04 8.94
N VAL A 147 -18.22 -0.59 9.49
CA VAL A 147 -18.07 -2.06 9.45
C VAL A 147 -19.17 -2.73 10.27
N LEU A 148 -19.42 -2.26 11.50
CA LEU A 148 -20.47 -2.80 12.37
C LEU A 148 -21.84 -2.71 11.71
N GLN A 149 -22.19 -1.57 11.11
CA GLN A 149 -23.47 -1.39 10.40
C GLN A 149 -23.60 -2.37 9.22
N ARG A 150 -22.53 -2.57 8.44
CA ARG A 150 -22.55 -3.54 7.33
C ARG A 150 -22.74 -4.98 7.82
N LEU A 151 -22.10 -5.36 8.91
CA LEU A 151 -22.26 -6.69 9.51
C LEU A 151 -23.65 -6.87 10.13
N ALA A 152 -24.17 -5.85 10.81
CA ALA A 152 -25.54 -5.83 11.34
C ALA A 152 -26.56 -6.08 10.23
N HIS A 153 -26.39 -5.41 9.08
CA HIS A 153 -27.24 -5.61 7.91
C HIS A 153 -27.09 -7.02 7.31
N ARG A 154 -25.85 -7.48 7.12
CA ARG A 154 -25.54 -8.82 6.58
C ARG A 154 -26.15 -9.95 7.41
N HIS A 155 -26.18 -9.79 8.73
CA HIS A 155 -26.64 -10.81 9.67
C HIS A 155 -27.99 -10.49 10.31
N VAL A 156 -28.81 -9.63 9.69
CA VAL A 156 -30.07 -9.14 10.27
C VAL A 156 -31.02 -10.26 10.73
N GLY A 157 -31.07 -11.38 10.00
CA GLY A 157 -31.90 -12.54 10.35
C GLY A 157 -31.29 -13.52 11.36
N ARG A 158 -30.04 -13.28 11.79
CA ARG A 158 -29.30 -14.11 12.76
C ARG A 158 -28.98 -13.36 14.06
N LEU A 159 -29.27 -12.07 14.11
CA LEU A 159 -29.02 -11.20 15.26
C LEU A 159 -30.35 -10.94 15.97
N ASP A 160 -30.48 -11.44 17.19
CA ASP A 160 -31.56 -11.06 18.09
C ASP A 160 -31.45 -9.57 18.50
N PRO A 161 -32.53 -8.97 19.01
CA PRO A 161 -32.56 -7.56 19.36
C PRO A 161 -31.51 -7.13 20.40
N GLU A 162 -31.17 -7.99 21.37
CA GLU A 162 -30.20 -7.65 22.41
C GLU A 162 -28.78 -7.68 21.85
N THR A 163 -28.44 -8.71 21.07
CA THR A 163 -27.14 -8.77 20.38
C THR A 163 -26.96 -7.59 19.43
N ARG A 164 -28.03 -7.14 18.76
CA ARG A 164 -27.97 -5.97 17.88
C ARG A 164 -27.60 -4.68 18.63
N LYS A 165 -28.05 -4.51 19.89
CA LYS A 165 -27.68 -3.37 20.74
C LYS A 165 -26.20 -3.37 21.10
N LEU A 166 -25.54 -4.53 21.09
CA LEU A 166 -24.10 -4.64 21.35
C LEU A 166 -23.24 -4.18 20.17
N LEU A 167 -23.78 -3.94 18.97
CA LEU A 167 -23.02 -3.55 17.77
C LEU A 167 -22.65 -2.07 17.78
N THR A 168 -21.94 -1.64 18.82
CA THR A 168 -21.42 -0.29 18.99
C THR A 168 -19.90 -0.29 18.94
N VAL A 169 -19.32 0.86 18.60
CA VAL A 169 -17.86 1.06 18.60
C VAL A 169 -17.28 0.82 19.99
N GLU A 170 -17.96 1.25 21.05
CA GLU A 170 -17.52 1.06 22.43
C GLU A 170 -17.49 -0.42 22.82
N SER A 171 -18.57 -1.16 22.53
CA SER A 171 -18.65 -2.61 22.79
C SER A 171 -17.57 -3.38 22.06
N PHE A 172 -17.29 -3.06 20.79
CA PHE A 172 -16.19 -3.64 20.03
C PHE A 172 -14.83 -3.37 20.68
N LYS A 173 -14.55 -2.11 21.06
CA LYS A 173 -13.29 -1.72 21.69
C LYS A 173 -13.08 -2.35 23.06
N LYS A 174 -14.16 -2.60 23.81
CA LYS A 174 -14.13 -3.33 25.09
C LYS A 174 -14.09 -4.86 24.92
N GLY A 175 -14.13 -5.36 23.69
CA GLY A 175 -14.10 -6.80 23.40
C GLY A 175 -15.41 -7.53 23.71
N ALA A 176 -16.53 -6.81 23.91
CA ALA A 176 -17.81 -7.44 24.23
C ALA A 176 -18.34 -8.35 23.12
N LEU A 177 -17.95 -8.09 21.86
CA LEU A 177 -18.34 -8.93 20.71
C LEU A 177 -17.59 -10.28 20.68
N MET A 178 -16.62 -10.50 21.56
CA MET A 178 -15.98 -11.80 21.74
C MET A 178 -16.95 -12.85 22.29
N ALA A 179 -17.96 -12.43 23.06
CA ALA A 179 -19.00 -13.34 23.56
C ALA A 179 -20.12 -13.58 22.54
N VAL A 180 -20.10 -12.88 21.40
CA VAL A 180 -21.16 -12.96 20.39
C VAL A 180 -20.78 -13.96 19.30
N VAL A 181 -21.47 -15.10 19.30
CA VAL A 181 -21.30 -16.19 18.33
C VAL A 181 -22.59 -16.36 17.54
N LEU A 182 -22.50 -16.27 16.22
CA LEU A 182 -23.63 -16.46 15.32
C LEU A 182 -23.67 -17.89 14.81
N TYR A 183 -24.71 -18.63 15.20
CA TYR A 183 -24.91 -20.02 14.79
C TYR A 183 -24.96 -20.16 13.26
N GLY A 184 -24.25 -21.16 12.73
CA GLY A 184 -24.14 -21.41 11.29
C GLY A 184 -23.28 -20.41 10.51
N VAL A 185 -22.66 -19.43 11.19
CA VAL A 185 -21.69 -18.49 10.60
C VAL A 185 -20.32 -18.71 11.22
N HIS A 186 -20.26 -18.78 12.55
CA HIS A 186 -19.02 -18.93 13.29
C HIS A 186 -18.73 -20.40 13.61
N PHE A 187 -17.48 -20.81 13.36
CA PHE A 187 -16.95 -22.12 13.68
C PHE A 187 -15.52 -21.98 14.24
N GLY A 188 -15.09 -22.92 15.08
CA GLY A 188 -13.70 -22.99 15.56
C GLY A 188 -13.26 -21.83 16.46
N GLY A 189 -14.17 -21.27 17.27
CA GLY A 189 -13.85 -20.16 18.17
C GLY A 189 -13.87 -18.76 17.54
N ASN A 190 -14.26 -18.65 16.27
CA ASN A 190 -14.55 -17.36 15.65
C ASN A 190 -15.79 -16.72 16.29
N THR A 191 -15.82 -15.40 16.30
CA THR A 191 -16.86 -14.59 16.95
C THR A 191 -17.09 -13.34 16.13
N LEU A 192 -18.12 -12.56 16.47
CA LEU A 192 -18.41 -11.33 15.75
C LEU A 192 -17.29 -10.29 15.86
N GLN A 193 -16.50 -10.32 16.94
CA GLN A 193 -15.28 -9.52 17.05
C GLN A 193 -14.29 -9.83 15.90
N HIS A 194 -14.05 -11.12 15.61
CA HIS A 194 -13.13 -11.55 14.56
C HIS A 194 -13.63 -11.13 13.17
N ASP A 195 -14.95 -11.16 12.94
CA ASP A 195 -15.54 -10.66 11.69
C ASP A 195 -15.30 -9.17 11.51
N VAL A 196 -15.47 -8.39 12.58
CA VAL A 196 -15.20 -6.94 12.57
C VAL A 196 -13.72 -6.67 12.30
N GLU A 197 -12.81 -7.34 13.01
CA GLU A 197 -11.37 -7.20 12.81
C GLU A 197 -10.95 -7.59 11.39
N THR A 198 -11.44 -8.73 10.90
CA THR A 198 -11.17 -9.20 9.53
C THR A 198 -11.66 -8.17 8.50
N ALA A 199 -12.87 -7.64 8.67
CA ALA A 199 -13.42 -6.63 7.79
C ALA A 199 -12.63 -5.30 7.85
N LEU A 200 -12.17 -4.89 9.02
CA LEU A 200 -11.31 -3.71 9.21
C LEU A 200 -9.96 -3.88 8.50
N HIS A 201 -9.29 -5.02 8.71
CA HIS A 201 -8.01 -5.32 8.06
C HIS A 201 -8.12 -5.47 6.54
N ALA A 202 -9.25 -5.97 6.04
CA ALA A 202 -9.54 -6.05 4.62
C ALA A 202 -9.92 -4.68 4.00
N HIS A 203 -10.45 -3.75 4.79
CA HIS A 203 -10.90 -2.46 4.29
C HIS A 203 -9.74 -1.56 3.84
N THR A 204 -9.91 -0.89 2.69
CA THR A 204 -9.03 0.18 2.23
C THR A 204 -9.72 1.09 1.22
N ASP A 205 -9.33 2.35 1.24
CA ASP A 205 -9.67 3.38 0.24
C ASP A 205 -8.64 3.46 -0.91
N VAL A 206 -7.55 2.69 -0.83
CA VAL A 206 -6.48 2.67 -1.82
C VAL A 206 -6.66 1.51 -2.78
N GLN A 207 -6.78 1.83 -4.07
CA GLN A 207 -6.86 0.83 -5.14
C GLN A 207 -5.50 0.20 -5.45
N GLY A 208 -5.49 -1.13 -5.62
CA GLY A 208 -4.33 -1.87 -6.10
C GLY A 208 -3.09 -1.78 -5.21
N PHE A 209 -1.91 -1.67 -5.82
CA PHE A 209 -0.64 -1.44 -5.12
C PHE A 209 0.00 -0.18 -5.70
N PRO A 210 -0.13 0.98 -5.02
CA PRO A 210 0.51 2.20 -5.46
C PRO A 210 2.02 2.05 -5.59
N ARG A 211 2.60 2.87 -6.46
CA ARG A 211 4.03 2.86 -6.74
C ARG A 211 4.65 4.14 -6.19
N SER A 212 5.93 4.04 -5.82
CA SER A 212 6.77 5.19 -5.52
C SER A 212 7.96 5.16 -6.48
N THR A 213 8.21 6.29 -7.13
CA THR A 213 9.38 6.48 -8.00
C THR A 213 10.67 6.30 -7.20
N THR A 214 10.68 6.84 -5.97
CA THR A 214 11.80 6.72 -5.05
C THR A 214 12.08 5.27 -4.64
N ALA A 215 11.04 4.49 -4.32
CA ALA A 215 11.18 3.07 -4.01
C ALA A 215 11.60 2.26 -5.25
N ALA A 216 11.04 2.57 -6.42
CA ALA A 216 11.38 1.89 -7.68
C ALA A 216 12.84 2.09 -8.10
N GLY A 217 13.47 3.20 -7.69
CA GLY A 217 14.89 3.48 -7.93
C GLY A 217 15.85 2.73 -6.99
N LEU A 218 15.35 2.04 -5.97
CA LEU A 218 16.17 1.28 -5.01
C LEU A 218 15.96 -0.23 -5.20
N PHE A 219 17.03 -0.92 -5.56
CA PHE A 219 17.03 -2.35 -5.82
C PHE A 219 17.56 -3.11 -4.61
N VAL A 220 16.93 -4.23 -4.30
CA VAL A 220 17.40 -5.17 -3.28
C VAL A 220 17.95 -6.41 -3.98
N ARG A 221 19.17 -6.81 -3.62
CA ARG A 221 19.71 -8.08 -4.10
C ARG A 221 19.00 -9.23 -3.41
N LYS A 222 18.46 -10.16 -4.19
CA LYS A 222 17.94 -11.42 -3.63
C LYS A 222 19.13 -12.18 -2.99
N PRO A 223 18.96 -12.72 -1.78
CA PRO A 223 19.96 -13.62 -1.24
C PRO A 223 20.15 -14.77 -2.24
N LEU A 224 21.41 -15.09 -2.54
CA LEU A 224 21.74 -16.25 -3.35
C LEU A 224 21.12 -17.47 -2.64
N LYS A 225 20.29 -18.23 -3.35
CA LYS A 225 19.90 -19.56 -2.85
C LYS A 225 21.20 -20.36 -2.77
N ALA A 226 21.55 -20.80 -1.57
CA ALA A 226 22.58 -21.80 -1.36
C ALA A 226 22.14 -23.13 -1.98
#